data_AF-A0A9P5M7V6-F1
#
_entry.id   AF-A0A9P5M7V6-F1
#
_cell.length_a   1.000
_cell.length_b   1.000
_cell.length_c   1.000
_cell.angle_alpha   90.00
_cell.angle_beta   90.00
_cell.angle_gamma   90.00
#
_symmetry.space_group_name_H-M   'P 1'
#
loop_
_entity.id
_entity.type
_entity.pdbx_description
1 polymer ?
#
loop_
_entity_poly.entity_id
_entity_poly.type
_entity_poly.pdbx_seq_one_letter_code
_entity_poly.pdbx_strand_id
1 'polypeptide(L)'
;INPSSHEVLATSCLNIMQNKQNGLHFNMCKLETSYKLNSQVDDLPALIDEHIGGALSYACHFWAFHAAQADTISAALLDSIGTLLSTSQFLHWLEVMSVTKSDP
;
A
#
# COMPACT_ATOMS: atom_id res chain seq x y z
N ILE A 1 -10.00 -12.35 -13.90
CA ILE A 1 -9.53 -11.02 -14.34
C ILE A 1 -8.69 -11.26 -15.60
N ASN A 2 -8.90 -10.52 -16.69
CA ASN A 2 -8.11 -10.66 -17.92
C ASN A 2 -6.67 -10.14 -17.66
N PRO A 3 -5.61 -10.75 -18.21
CA PRO A 3 -4.24 -10.23 -18.10
C PRO A 3 -4.06 -8.73 -18.41
N SER A 4 -4.77 -8.18 -19.39
CA SER A 4 -4.73 -6.74 -19.68
C SER A 4 -5.38 -5.90 -18.56
N SER A 5 -6.30 -6.49 -17.80
CA SER A 5 -6.90 -5.87 -16.62
C SER A 5 -5.95 -5.86 -15.43
N HIS A 6 -4.93 -6.72 -15.39
CA HIS A 6 -3.96 -6.74 -14.29
C HIS A 6 -3.02 -5.52 -14.31
N GLU A 7 -2.58 -5.06 -15.49
CA GLU A 7 -1.80 -3.81 -15.59
C GLU A 7 -2.61 -2.60 -15.08
N VAL A 8 -3.88 -2.50 -15.49
CA VAL A 8 -4.79 -1.42 -15.05
C VAL A 8 -4.98 -1.44 -13.54
N LEU A 9 -5.13 -2.63 -12.95
CA LEU A 9 -5.27 -2.78 -11.50
C LEU A 9 -3.98 -2.43 -10.77
N ALA A 10 -2.81 -2.88 -11.24
CA ALA A 10 -1.52 -2.50 -10.67
C ALA A 10 -1.32 -0.98 -10.69
N THR A 11 -1.61 -0.36 -11.82
CA THR A 11 -1.54 1.10 -12.01
C THR A 11 -2.50 1.82 -11.07
N SER A 12 -3.73 1.32 -10.94
CA SER A 12 -4.75 1.90 -10.04
C SER A 12 -4.33 1.78 -8.56
N CYS A 13 -3.74 0.64 -8.16
CA CYS A 13 -3.22 0.47 -6.81
C CYS A 13 -2.10 1.47 -6.51
N LEU A 14 -1.12 1.60 -7.42
CA LEU A 14 -0.03 2.56 -7.24
C LEU A 14 -0.53 4.01 -7.22
N ASN A 15 -1.54 4.36 -8.03
CA ASN A 15 -2.17 5.69 -7.99
C ASN A 15 -2.84 5.98 -6.64
N ILE A 16 -3.48 4.98 -6.02
CA ILE A 16 -4.06 5.11 -4.67
C ILE A 16 -2.95 5.29 -3.64
N MET A 17 -1.92 4.44 -3.69
CA MET A 17 -0.79 4.49 -2.77
C MET A 17 -0.02 5.82 -2.87
N GLN A 18 0.14 6.36 -4.07
CA GLN A 18 0.92 7.58 -4.35
C GLN A 18 0.08 8.86 -4.32
N ASN A 19 -1.20 8.76 -3.94
CA ASN A 19 -2.07 9.92 -3.83
C ASN A 19 -1.56 10.88 -2.74
N LYS A 20 -1.41 12.16 -3.06
CA LYS A 20 -0.82 13.15 -2.15
C LYS A 20 -1.73 13.54 -0.97
N GLN A 21 -3.03 13.28 -1.07
CA GLN A 21 -4.02 13.67 -0.07
C GLN A 21 -4.36 12.53 0.89
N ASN A 22 -4.47 11.31 0.37
CA ASN A 22 -4.97 10.15 1.13
C ASN A 22 -4.18 8.85 0.90
N GLY A 23 -3.04 8.92 0.21
CA GLY A 23 -2.15 7.79 0.00
C GLY A 23 -1.18 7.58 1.17
N LEU A 24 -0.08 6.90 0.85
CA LEU A 24 0.99 6.57 1.78
C LEU A 24 1.67 7.82 2.34
N HIS A 25 1.79 7.88 3.65
CA HIS A 25 2.47 8.93 4.38
C HIS A 25 3.10 8.37 5.65
N PHE A 26 3.98 9.16 6.27
CA PHE A 26 4.65 8.75 7.51
C PHE A 26 3.62 8.60 8.63
N ASN A 27 3.74 7.52 9.40
CA ASN A 27 2.90 7.24 10.57
C ASN A 27 1.43 7.07 10.18
N MET A 28 1.17 6.09 9.32
CA MET A 28 -0.14 5.76 8.74
C MET A 28 -1.23 5.59 9.79
N CYS A 29 -0.90 5.04 10.96
CA CYS A 29 -1.85 4.84 12.06
C CYS A 29 -1.75 5.90 13.17
N LYS A 30 -1.02 7.01 12.94
CA LYS A 30 -0.81 8.08 13.92
C LYS A 30 -0.38 7.59 15.30
N LEU A 31 0.48 6.58 15.33
CA LEU A 31 1.03 6.01 16.55
C LEU A 31 1.79 7.08 17.34
N GLU A 32 1.62 7.08 18.66
CA GLU A 32 2.32 8.00 19.56
C GLU A 32 3.85 7.78 19.54
N THR A 33 4.27 6.53 19.30
CA THR A 33 5.69 6.15 19.31
C THR A 33 5.93 4.88 18.48
N SER A 34 7.11 4.80 17.86
CA SER A 34 7.62 3.60 17.19
C SER A 34 8.39 2.64 18.12
N TYR A 35 8.51 2.95 19.42
CA TYR A 35 9.22 2.08 20.38
C TYR A 35 8.42 0.85 20.82
N LYS A 36 7.11 0.85 20.59
CA LYS A 36 6.22 -0.28 20.88
C LYS A 36 6.15 -1.20 19.68
N LEU A 37 6.15 -2.51 19.92
CA LEU A 37 5.74 -3.48 18.89
C LEU A 37 4.26 -3.25 18.53
N ASN A 38 3.86 -3.59 17.31
CA ASN A 38 2.45 -3.51 16.88
C ASN A 38 1.51 -4.27 17.86
N SER A 39 1.96 -5.39 18.43
CA SER A 39 1.22 -6.17 19.44
C SER A 39 1.08 -5.49 20.81
N GLN A 40 1.79 -4.38 21.04
CA GLN A 40 1.79 -3.60 22.28
C GLN A 40 1.10 -2.24 22.11
N VAL A 41 0.60 -1.94 20.91
CA VAL A 41 -0.20 -0.74 20.64
C VAL A 41 -1.63 -1.03 21.08
N ASP A 42 -2.11 -0.24 22.03
CA ASP A 42 -3.47 -0.32 22.52
C ASP A 42 -4.45 0.03 21.39
N ASP A 43 -5.46 -0.82 21.19
CA ASP A 43 -6.51 -0.66 20.17
C ASP A 43 -6.03 -0.39 18.74
N LEU A 44 -4.88 -0.99 18.35
CA LEU A 44 -4.34 -0.91 17.00
C LEU A 44 -5.38 -1.23 15.89
N PRO A 45 -6.28 -2.22 16.04
CA PRO A 45 -7.32 -2.47 15.03
C PRO A 45 -8.20 -1.25 14.75
N ALA A 46 -8.63 -0.50 15.77
CA ALA A 46 -9.45 0.69 15.58
C ALA A 46 -8.67 1.81 14.84
N LEU A 47 -7.38 1.98 15.14
CA LEU A 47 -6.52 2.95 14.45
C LEU A 47 -6.31 2.59 12.96
N ILE A 48 -6.18 1.29 12.66
CA ILE A 48 -6.11 0.81 11.28
C ILE A 48 -7.40 1.16 10.54
N ASP A 49 -8.55 0.84 11.12
CA ASP A 49 -9.87 1.10 10.50
C ASP A 49 -10.14 2.60 10.31
N GLU A 50 -9.65 3.45 11.22
CA GLU A 50 -9.78 4.90 11.14
C GLU A 50 -8.89 5.52 10.06
N HIS A 51 -7.65 5.03 9.91
CA HIS A 51 -6.63 5.72 9.12
C HIS A 51 -6.26 5.03 7.79
N ILE A 52 -6.50 3.73 7.66
CA ILE A 52 -6.18 2.95 6.47
C ILE A 52 -7.48 2.50 5.81
N GLY A 53 -7.98 3.32 4.88
CA GLY A 53 -9.19 2.99 4.13
C GLY A 53 -9.03 1.70 3.30
N GLY A 54 -10.14 0.97 3.11
CA GLY A 54 -10.13 -0.34 2.44
C GLY A 54 -9.50 -0.34 1.04
N ALA A 55 -9.65 0.75 0.26
CA ALA A 55 -9.00 0.89 -1.04
C ALA A 55 -7.47 0.98 -0.94
N LEU A 56 -6.96 1.69 0.06
CA LEU A 56 -5.51 1.79 0.31
C LEU A 56 -4.95 0.48 0.84
N SER A 57 -5.66 -0.19 1.76
CA SER A 57 -5.29 -1.52 2.23
C SER A 57 -5.21 -2.51 1.07
N TYR A 58 -6.25 -2.58 0.23
CA TYR A 58 -6.25 -3.41 -0.98
C TYR A 58 -5.06 -3.08 -1.90
N ALA A 59 -4.85 -1.80 -2.19
CA ALA A 59 -3.75 -1.37 -3.04
C ALA A 59 -2.39 -1.82 -2.52
N CYS A 60 -2.14 -1.66 -1.21
CA CYS A 60 -0.89 -2.07 -0.57
C CYS A 60 -0.64 -3.57 -0.66
N HIS A 61 -1.68 -4.40 -0.57
CA HIS A 61 -1.57 -5.87 -0.62
C HIS A 61 -1.46 -6.41 -2.05
N PHE A 62 -2.13 -5.80 -3.04
CA PHE A 62 -2.34 -6.43 -4.35
C PHE A 62 -1.62 -5.78 -5.52
N TRP A 63 -1.00 -4.59 -5.36
CA TRP A 63 -0.29 -3.95 -6.48
C TRP A 63 0.77 -4.86 -7.13
N ALA A 64 1.56 -5.56 -6.30
CA ALA A 64 2.65 -6.42 -6.77
C ALA A 64 2.13 -7.69 -7.43
N PHE A 65 1.06 -8.28 -6.89
CA PHE A 65 0.36 -9.41 -7.49
C PHE A 65 -0.15 -9.05 -8.88
N HIS A 66 -0.80 -7.89 -9.02
CA HIS A 66 -1.29 -7.43 -10.31
C HIS A 66 -0.16 -7.10 -11.29
N ALA A 67 0.93 -6.49 -10.84
CA ALA A 67 2.11 -6.26 -11.69
C ALA A 67 2.72 -7.58 -12.18
N ALA A 68 2.77 -8.62 -11.34
CA ALA A 68 3.29 -9.93 -11.72
C ALA A 68 2.38 -10.71 -12.69
N GLN A 69 1.07 -10.47 -12.65
CA GLN A 69 0.07 -11.14 -13.50
C GLN A 69 -0.22 -10.40 -14.81
N ALA A 70 0.37 -9.22 -15.02
CA ALA A 70 0.21 -8.45 -16.24
C ALA A 70 1.03 -9.07 -17.37
N ASP A 71 0.43 -9.25 -18.55
CA ASP A 71 1.15 -9.74 -19.74
C ASP A 71 2.25 -8.77 -20.20
N THR A 72 2.01 -7.48 -19.98
CA THR A 72 2.94 -6.40 -20.32
C THR A 72 2.98 -5.37 -19.20
N ILE A 73 4.17 -4.87 -18.90
CA ILE A 73 4.38 -3.75 -17.98
C ILE A 73 4.77 -2.53 -18.82
N SER A 74 3.92 -1.51 -18.83
CA SER A 74 4.25 -0.25 -19.49
C SER A 74 5.40 0.48 -18.76
N ALA A 75 6.13 1.32 -19.49
CA ALA A 75 7.19 2.15 -18.90
C ALA A 75 6.66 3.03 -17.77
N ALA A 76 5.44 3.56 -17.90
CA ALA A 76 4.79 4.36 -16.86
C ALA A 76 4.53 3.56 -15.58
N LEU A 77 4.08 2.30 -15.69
CA LEU A 77 3.91 1.43 -14.54
C LEU A 77 5.27 1.12 -13.89
N LEU A 78 6.29 0.83 -14.69
CA LEU A 78 7.65 0.57 -14.19
C LEU A 78 8.23 1.78 -13.44
N ASP A 79 8.06 3.00 -13.96
CA ASP A 79 8.49 4.24 -13.30
C ASP A 79 7.72 4.49 -11.98
N SER A 80 6.43 4.18 -11.95
CA SER A 80 5.62 4.28 -10.73
C SER A 80 6.07 3.27 -9.66
N ILE A 81 6.38 2.03 -10.05
CA ILE A 81 7.00 1.02 -9.15
C ILE A 81 8.36 1.52 -8.66
N GLY A 82 9.20 2.05 -9.55
CA GLY A 82 10.50 2.62 -9.19
C GLY A 82 10.39 3.75 -8.19
N THR A 83 9.39 4.63 -8.35
CA THR A 83 9.08 5.72 -7.42
C THR A 83 8.65 5.19 -6.05
N LEU A 84 7.79 4.17 -6.00
CA LEU A 84 7.41 3.53 -4.75
C LEU A 84 8.64 2.98 -4.01
N LEU A 85 9.48 2.23 -4.70
CA LEU A 85 10.61 1.51 -4.10
C LEU A 85 11.82 2.39 -3.76
N SER A 86 11.99 3.52 -4.47
CA SER A 86 13.18 4.39 -4.33
C SER A 86 12.96 5.63 -3.46
N THR A 87 11.75 5.80 -2.90
CA THR A 87 11.39 6.96 -2.06
C THR A 87 10.96 6.51 -0.66
N SER A 88 10.66 7.47 0.24
CA SER A 88 10.10 7.17 1.56
C SER A 88 8.76 6.42 1.49
N GLN A 89 8.07 6.43 0.36
CA GLN A 89 6.86 5.65 0.15
C GLN A 89 7.06 4.15 0.36
N PHE A 90 8.27 3.62 0.11
CA PHE A 90 8.60 2.24 0.42
C PHE A 90 8.43 1.93 1.92
N LEU A 91 8.90 2.83 2.78
CA LEU A 91 8.82 2.65 4.24
C LEU A 91 7.37 2.80 4.73
N HIS A 92 6.62 3.75 4.16
CA HIS A 92 5.20 3.91 4.49
C HIS A 92 4.37 2.70 4.03
N TRP A 93 4.69 2.11 2.87
CA TRP A 93 4.07 0.86 2.44
C TRP A 93 4.39 -0.29 3.40
N LEU A 94 5.66 -0.45 3.80
CA LEU A 94 6.04 -1.45 4.80
C LEU A 94 5.34 -1.26 6.14
N GLU A 95 5.09 -0.01 6.54
CA GLU A 95 4.31 0.28 7.75
C GLU A 95 2.90 -0.30 7.64
N VAL A 96 2.17 -0.02 6.55
CA VAL A 96 0.83 -0.60 6.29
C VAL A 96 0.89 -2.12 6.31
N MET A 97 1.85 -2.71 5.59
CA MET A 97 2.01 -4.17 5.53
C MET A 97 2.36 -4.80 6.88
N SER A 98 2.93 -4.04 7.82
CA SER A 98 3.28 -4.53 9.15
C SER A 98 2.09 -4.58 10.13
N VAL A 99 1.07 -3.74 9.90
CA VAL A 99 -0.10 -3.61 10.79
C VAL A 99 -1.35 -4.27 10.21
N THR A 100 -1.43 -4.40 8.88
CA THR A 100 -2.57 -5.02 8.21
C THR A 100 -2.30 -6.48 7.83
N LYS A 101 -3.37 -7.23 7.63
CA LYS A 101 -3.33 -8.57 7.03
C LYS A 101 -4.09 -8.50 5.71
N SER A 102 -3.70 -9.32 4.75
CA SER A 102 -4.54 -9.56 3.59
C SER A 102 -5.83 -10.24 4.05
N ASP A 103 -6.99 -9.64 3.77
CA ASP A 103 -8.25 -10.37 3.92
C ASP A 103 -8.22 -11.62 3.01
N PRO A 104 -8.62 -12.79 3.54
CA PRO A 104 -8.67 -14.04 2.77
C PRO A 104 -9.66 -14.01 1.61
#